data_AF-A0A6A6C9K1-F1
#
_entry.id   AF-A0A6A6C9K1-F1
#
_cell.length_a   1.000
_cell.length_b   1.000
_cell.length_c   1.000
_cell.angle_alpha   90.00
_cell.angle_beta   90.00
_cell.angle_gamma   90.00
#
_symmetry.space_group_name_H-M   'P 1'
#
loop_
_entity.id
_entity.type
_entity.pdbx_description
1 polymer ?
#
loop_
_entity_poly.entity_id
_entity_poly.type
_entity_poly.pdbx_seq_one_letter_code
_entity_poly.pdbx_strand_id
1 'polypeptide(L)'
;MSTPTNHPMDGPNAADITTTLHHQPCSPPSCQLRHPNIKAYTAKIHLTNLNPNPHPIGHIDLYLFHKSKMPTLSPNRMWEECHSFSPHHPGTKLDKIENYLANESFSTEGHEKIERAEVVLFIDQVWLEARWRGKGRGLVAVSEAVKALQVPRKGVVMLQAGDAGGGRIGDVQDAGERLTRHWRRLGFEAWSESDPSWLLVSLEDVYWA
;
A
#
# COMPACT_ATOMS: atom_id res chain seq x y z
N MET A 1 35.47 27.19 -0.93
CA MET A 1 34.90 25.87 -0.61
C MET A 1 33.56 26.11 0.05
N SER A 2 32.48 25.98 -0.70
CA SER A 2 31.13 26.29 -0.22
C SER A 2 30.51 25.01 0.32
N THR A 3 30.22 24.99 1.62
CA THR A 3 29.44 23.95 2.28
C THR A 3 28.04 23.86 1.65
N PRO A 4 27.52 22.65 1.32
CA PRO A 4 26.15 22.51 0.87
C PRO A 4 25.21 22.77 2.04
N THR A 5 24.35 23.76 1.88
CA THR A 5 23.23 24.04 2.78
C THR A 5 22.25 22.87 2.69
N ASN A 6 22.13 22.09 3.76
CA ASN A 6 21.03 21.15 3.93
C ASN A 6 19.73 21.96 3.98
N HIS A 7 18.99 21.99 2.88
CA HIS A 7 17.60 22.41 2.92
C HIS A 7 16.81 21.35 3.70
N PRO A 8 16.10 21.72 4.77
CA PRO A 8 15.10 20.82 5.34
C PRO A 8 14.08 20.55 4.23
N MET A 9 13.93 19.27 3.88
CA MET A 9 12.86 18.83 3.00
C MET A 9 11.55 19.16 3.70
N ASP A 10 10.87 20.21 3.25
CA ASP A 10 9.51 20.52 3.68
C ASP A 10 8.68 19.23 3.58
N GLY A 11 8.25 18.73 4.73
CA GLY A 11 7.35 17.59 4.80
C GLY A 11 6.11 17.84 3.96
N PRO A 12 5.43 16.79 3.47
CA PRO A 12 4.19 16.97 2.74
C PRO A 12 3.24 17.84 3.57
N ASN A 13 2.69 18.90 2.96
CA ASN A 13 1.88 19.90 3.64
C ASN A 13 0.58 19.23 4.11
N ALA A 14 0.60 18.69 5.33
CA ALA A 14 -0.35 17.71 5.85
C ALA A 14 -1.75 18.27 6.16
N ALA A 15 -1.93 19.59 6.04
CA ALA A 15 -3.05 20.29 6.67
C ALA A 15 -4.33 20.40 5.82
N ASP A 16 -4.37 19.86 4.59
CA ASP A 16 -5.50 20.11 3.67
C ASP A 16 -6.34 18.89 3.31
N ILE A 17 -6.00 17.68 3.78
CA ILE A 17 -6.81 16.48 3.58
C ILE A 17 -7.15 15.76 4.88
N THR A 18 -8.19 14.93 4.82
CA THR A 18 -8.51 13.89 5.81
C THR A 18 -8.85 12.59 5.11
N THR A 19 -8.61 11.47 5.79
CA THR A 19 -8.89 10.13 5.27
C THR A 19 -9.93 9.41 6.12
N THR A 20 -11.00 8.92 5.50
CA THR A 20 -12.07 8.14 6.16
C THR A 20 -11.98 6.67 5.73
N LEU A 21 -11.80 5.76 6.68
CA LEU A 21 -11.63 4.34 6.39
C LEU A 21 -12.97 3.60 6.41
N HIS A 22 -13.23 2.79 5.38
CA HIS A 22 -14.41 1.94 5.27
C HIS A 22 -14.00 0.48 5.08
N HIS A 23 -14.52 -0.41 5.93
CA HIS A 23 -14.38 -1.85 5.71
C HIS A 23 -15.26 -2.28 4.55
N GLN A 24 -14.70 -3.04 3.60
CA GLN A 24 -15.44 -3.63 2.50
C GLN A 24 -15.79 -5.08 2.85
N PRO A 25 -17.06 -5.37 3.21
CA PRO A 25 -17.45 -6.74 3.49
C PRO A 25 -17.40 -7.57 2.21
N CYS A 26 -16.96 -8.83 2.35
CA CYS A 26 -17.01 -9.76 1.23
C CYS A 26 -18.45 -9.99 0.76
N SER A 27 -18.64 -10.10 -0.57
CA SER A 27 -19.90 -10.50 -1.18
C SER A 27 -19.69 -11.75 -2.06
N PRO A 28 -20.41 -12.86 -1.82
CA PRO A 28 -21.39 -13.09 -0.75
C PRO A 28 -20.75 -13.20 0.65
N PRO A 29 -21.51 -13.10 1.76
CA PRO A 29 -20.96 -13.18 3.13
C PRO A 29 -20.18 -14.47 3.43
N SER A 30 -20.48 -15.56 2.71
CA SER A 30 -19.73 -16.83 2.80
C SER A 30 -18.28 -16.71 2.36
N CYS A 31 -17.93 -15.68 1.58
CA CYS A 31 -16.56 -15.38 1.20
C CYS A 31 -15.72 -14.93 2.42
N GLN A 32 -16.28 -14.15 3.35
CA GLN A 32 -15.58 -13.78 4.58
C GLN A 32 -15.30 -14.99 5.50
N LEU A 33 -16.20 -15.99 5.50
CA LEU A 33 -16.01 -17.23 6.24
C LEU A 33 -14.89 -18.10 5.65
N ARG A 34 -14.68 -18.01 4.33
CA ARG A 34 -13.59 -18.70 3.64
C ARG A 34 -12.25 -17.99 3.82
N HIS A 35 -12.30 -16.66 3.98
CA HIS A 35 -11.13 -15.78 4.07
C HIS A 35 -11.11 -14.98 5.38
N PRO A 36 -11.08 -15.64 6.55
CA PRO A 36 -11.19 -14.95 7.84
C PRO A 36 -9.97 -14.08 8.16
N ASN A 37 -8.85 -14.29 7.48
CA ASN A 37 -7.59 -13.60 7.76
C ASN A 37 -7.30 -12.47 6.78
N ILE A 38 -8.13 -12.33 5.73
CA ILE A 38 -8.07 -11.23 4.76
C ILE A 38 -9.21 -10.26 5.04
N LYS A 39 -8.88 -8.98 5.14
CA LYS A 39 -9.85 -7.90 5.26
C LYS A 39 -9.59 -6.84 4.19
N ALA A 40 -10.65 -6.46 3.48
CA ALA A 40 -10.59 -5.42 2.48
C ALA A 40 -11.09 -4.09 3.05
N TYR A 41 -10.43 -2.99 2.67
CA TYR A 41 -10.80 -1.65 3.08
C TYR A 41 -10.67 -0.68 1.89
N THR A 42 -11.52 0.34 1.90
CA THR A 42 -11.32 1.54 1.09
C THR A 42 -11.21 2.75 2.00
N ALA A 43 -10.13 3.49 1.88
CA ALA A 43 -9.98 4.79 2.49
C ALA A 43 -10.43 5.87 1.50
N LYS A 44 -11.37 6.74 1.89
CA LYS A 44 -11.81 7.89 1.09
C LYS A 44 -11.02 9.13 1.50
N ILE A 45 -10.53 9.87 0.51
CA ILE A 45 -9.71 11.07 0.72
C ILE A 45 -10.59 12.30 0.53
N HIS A 46 -10.64 13.17 1.53
CA HIS A 46 -11.45 14.39 1.56
C HIS A 46 -10.55 15.62 1.74
N LEU A 47 -11.05 16.80 1.36
CA LEU A 47 -10.39 18.06 1.69
C LEU A 47 -10.92 18.58 3.03
N THR A 48 -10.02 18.91 3.96
CA THR A 48 -10.37 19.33 5.33
C THR A 48 -11.22 20.60 5.38
N ASN A 49 -11.05 21.50 4.40
CA ASN A 49 -11.66 22.83 4.39
C ASN A 49 -12.96 22.91 3.57
N LEU A 50 -13.47 21.80 3.03
CA LEU A 50 -14.74 21.78 2.32
C LEU A 50 -15.81 21.19 3.24
N ASN A 51 -16.97 21.88 3.29
CA ASN A 51 -18.29 21.56 3.87
C ASN A 51 -18.48 20.12 4.43
N PRO A 52 -19.27 19.88 5.49
CA PRO A 52 -19.27 18.64 6.28
C PRO A 52 -19.69 17.34 5.55
N ASN A 53 -20.02 17.39 4.26
CA ASN A 53 -20.15 16.25 3.35
C ASN A 53 -19.39 16.50 2.04
N PRO A 54 -18.05 16.64 2.07
CA PRO A 54 -17.31 16.90 0.85
C PRO A 54 -17.23 15.59 0.06
N HIS A 55 -17.55 15.65 -1.24
CA HIS A 55 -17.31 14.51 -2.12
C HIS A 55 -15.84 14.10 -2.05
N PRO A 56 -15.53 12.79 -1.96
CA PRO A 56 -14.15 12.34 -1.88
C PRO A 56 -13.39 12.73 -3.16
N ILE A 57 -12.19 13.28 -2.99
CA ILE A 57 -11.29 13.67 -4.08
C ILE A 57 -10.40 12.52 -4.57
N GLY A 58 -10.49 11.37 -3.89
CA GLY A 58 -9.67 10.21 -4.13
C GLY A 58 -10.04 9.04 -3.23
N HIS A 59 -9.32 7.94 -3.42
CA HIS A 59 -9.44 6.75 -2.59
C HIS A 59 -8.15 5.93 -2.54
N ILE A 60 -8.08 5.05 -1.54
CA ILE A 60 -7.03 4.05 -1.37
C ILE A 60 -7.71 2.70 -1.16
N ASP A 61 -7.35 1.70 -1.94
CA ASP A 61 -7.82 0.32 -1.76
C ASP A 61 -6.73 -0.52 -1.08
N LEU A 62 -7.12 -1.21 -0.01
CA LEU A 62 -6.23 -1.78 1.00
C LEU A 62 -6.66 -3.20 1.35
N TYR A 63 -5.69 -4.10 1.49
CA TYR A 63 -5.90 -5.48 1.91
C TYR A 63 -5.01 -5.81 3.11
N LEU A 64 -5.63 -6.17 4.22
CA LEU A 64 -4.94 -6.53 5.46
C LEU A 64 -4.92 -8.05 5.62
N PHE A 65 -3.71 -8.62 5.74
CA PHE A 65 -3.46 -10.04 5.94
C PHE A 65 -2.94 -10.28 7.35
N HIS A 66 -3.68 -11.05 8.15
CA HIS A 66 -3.22 -11.46 9.49
C HIS A 66 -2.34 -12.71 9.40
N LYS A 67 -1.08 -12.54 9.00
CA LYS A 67 -0.11 -13.63 8.84
C LYS A 67 0.07 -14.46 10.12
N SER A 68 0.10 -13.84 11.30
CA SER A 68 0.19 -14.53 12.60
C SER A 68 -1.04 -15.35 12.99
N LYS A 69 -2.16 -15.21 12.26
CA LYS A 69 -3.35 -16.09 12.37
C LYS A 69 -3.42 -17.15 11.26
N MET A 70 -2.50 -17.07 10.30
CA MET A 70 -2.23 -18.11 9.30
C MET A 70 -1.05 -19.08 9.64
N PRO A 71 -0.43 -19.13 10.85
CA PRO A 71 0.93 -19.64 11.04
C PRO A 71 1.05 -21.16 11.05
N THR A 72 -0.05 -21.90 11.05
CA THR A 72 -0.05 -23.39 11.08
C THR A 72 -0.22 -24.03 9.71
N LEU A 73 -0.23 -23.26 8.64
CA LEU A 73 -0.57 -23.77 7.33
C LEU A 73 0.49 -23.29 6.34
N SER A 74 1.19 -24.23 5.70
CA SER A 74 2.28 -24.05 4.73
C SER A 74 2.09 -22.85 3.79
N PRO A 75 3.15 -22.34 3.10
CA PRO A 75 3.04 -21.30 2.05
C PRO A 75 1.82 -21.46 1.11
N ASN A 76 1.37 -22.71 0.88
CA ASN A 76 0.17 -23.10 0.15
C ASN A 76 -1.19 -22.60 0.73
N ARG A 77 -1.34 -22.18 1.99
CA ARG A 77 -2.69 -21.82 2.51
C ARG A 77 -3.00 -20.34 2.52
N MET A 78 -2.00 -19.47 2.75
CA MET A 78 -2.13 -18.06 2.38
C MET A 78 -2.34 -17.93 0.85
N TRP A 79 -1.68 -18.82 0.09
CA TRP A 79 -1.90 -19.05 -1.34
C TRP A 79 -3.37 -19.40 -1.66
N GLU A 80 -3.92 -20.46 -1.07
CA GLU A 80 -5.32 -20.86 -1.28
C GLU A 80 -6.32 -19.75 -0.91
N GLU A 81 -6.10 -19.05 0.21
CA GLU A 81 -6.97 -17.98 0.70
C GLU A 81 -6.99 -16.79 -0.29
N CYS A 82 -5.82 -16.30 -0.74
CA CYS A 82 -5.71 -15.22 -1.72
C CYS A 82 -6.28 -15.61 -3.10
N HIS A 83 -5.94 -16.81 -3.58
CA HIS A 83 -6.38 -17.30 -4.88
C HIS A 83 -7.90 -17.46 -4.95
N SER A 84 -8.53 -17.92 -3.86
CA SER A 84 -9.98 -18.06 -3.82
C SER A 84 -10.73 -16.79 -3.37
N PHE A 85 -10.02 -15.77 -2.87
CA PHE A 85 -10.56 -14.44 -2.62
C PHE A 85 -10.71 -13.61 -3.91
N SER A 86 -9.72 -13.69 -4.81
CA SER A 86 -9.63 -12.87 -6.03
C SER A 86 -10.86 -12.96 -6.96
N PRO A 87 -11.46 -14.13 -7.24
CA PRO A 87 -12.66 -14.23 -8.06
C PRO A 87 -13.89 -13.50 -7.50
N HIS A 88 -13.94 -13.28 -6.18
CA HIS A 88 -15.01 -12.55 -5.50
C HIS A 88 -14.75 -11.04 -5.43
N HIS A 89 -13.53 -10.62 -5.77
CA HIS A 89 -13.07 -9.23 -5.75
C HIS A 89 -12.33 -8.92 -7.06
N PRO A 90 -13.07 -8.81 -8.18
CA PRO A 90 -12.48 -8.62 -9.50
C PRO A 90 -11.71 -7.28 -9.57
N GLY A 91 -10.49 -7.34 -10.10
CA GLY A 91 -9.59 -6.19 -10.22
C GLY A 91 -8.49 -6.13 -9.15
N THR A 92 -8.59 -6.95 -8.10
CA THR A 92 -7.55 -7.04 -7.06
C THR A 92 -6.31 -7.76 -7.58
N LYS A 93 -5.12 -7.21 -7.31
CA LYS A 93 -3.83 -7.80 -7.73
C LYS A 93 -3.26 -8.80 -6.72
N LEU A 94 -4.13 -9.52 -6.00
CA LEU A 94 -3.67 -10.45 -4.96
C LEU A 94 -2.92 -11.66 -5.54
N ASP A 95 -3.26 -12.03 -6.77
CA ASP A 95 -2.54 -12.99 -7.63
C ASP A 95 -1.10 -12.54 -7.98
N LYS A 96 -0.82 -11.24 -7.95
CA LYS A 96 0.53 -10.72 -8.19
C LYS A 96 1.41 -10.82 -6.95
N ILE A 97 0.86 -10.61 -5.76
CA ILE A 97 1.57 -10.88 -4.50
C ILE A 97 1.92 -12.38 -4.42
N GLU A 98 1.00 -13.25 -4.87
CA GLU A 98 1.16 -14.70 -5.01
C GLU A 98 2.37 -15.09 -5.87
N ASN A 99 2.45 -14.59 -7.11
CA ASN A 99 3.56 -14.94 -7.99
C ASN A 99 4.91 -14.42 -7.46
N TYR A 100 4.88 -13.33 -6.72
CA TYR A 100 6.08 -12.63 -6.30
C TYR A 100 6.68 -13.18 -5.01
N LEU A 101 5.85 -13.48 -4.00
CA LEU A 101 6.33 -14.11 -2.76
C LEU A 101 6.84 -15.56 -2.99
N ALA A 102 6.36 -16.24 -4.03
CA ALA A 102 6.71 -17.63 -4.31
C ALA A 102 7.88 -17.82 -5.28
N ASN A 103 8.14 -16.87 -6.20
CA ASN A 103 9.11 -17.05 -7.29
C ASN A 103 10.29 -16.08 -7.29
N GLU A 104 10.30 -15.07 -6.42
CA GLU A 104 11.39 -14.10 -6.37
C GLU A 104 12.56 -14.58 -5.51
N SER A 105 13.78 -14.35 -6.01
CA SER A 105 14.99 -14.37 -5.20
C SER A 105 15.07 -13.07 -4.41
N PHE A 106 14.97 -13.17 -3.08
CA PHE A 106 14.99 -12.02 -2.19
C PHE A 106 16.41 -11.70 -1.73
N SER A 107 16.68 -10.42 -1.46
CA SER A 107 17.75 -10.07 -0.54
C SER A 107 17.44 -10.66 0.84
N THR A 108 18.45 -11.19 1.53
CA THR A 108 18.27 -11.89 2.82
C THR A 108 17.54 -11.01 3.83
N GLU A 109 17.82 -9.71 3.87
CA GLU A 109 17.21 -8.76 4.79
C GLU A 109 15.70 -8.56 4.54
N GLY A 110 15.28 -8.42 3.28
CA GLY A 110 13.87 -8.25 2.91
C GLY A 110 13.04 -9.49 3.26
N HIS A 111 13.60 -10.69 3.05
CA HIS A 111 12.96 -11.95 3.40
C HIS A 111 12.68 -12.05 4.90
N GLU A 112 13.68 -11.75 5.73
CA GLU A 112 13.54 -11.81 7.19
C GLU A 112 12.49 -10.83 7.74
N LYS A 113 12.33 -9.66 7.12
CA LYS A 113 11.31 -8.67 7.53
C LYS A 113 9.90 -9.19 7.28
N ILE A 114 9.65 -9.78 6.12
CA ILE A 114 8.36 -10.42 5.83
C ILE A 114 8.16 -11.64 6.73
N GLU A 115 9.19 -12.47 6.93
CA GLU A 115 9.12 -13.67 7.76
C GLU A 115 8.65 -13.35 9.18
N ARG A 116 9.21 -12.29 9.77
CA ARG A 116 8.89 -11.82 11.13
C ARG A 116 7.58 -11.02 11.26
N ALA A 117 7.02 -10.54 10.14
CA ALA A 117 5.80 -9.75 10.16
C ALA A 117 4.59 -10.56 10.68
N GLU A 118 3.84 -9.97 11.61
CA GLU A 118 2.57 -10.52 12.10
C GLU A 118 1.42 -10.19 11.13
N VAL A 119 1.56 -9.08 10.40
CA VAL A 119 0.56 -8.56 9.47
C VAL A 119 1.22 -8.03 8.20
N VAL A 120 0.59 -8.27 7.06
CA VAL A 120 0.94 -7.62 5.79
C VAL A 120 -0.22 -6.70 5.41
N LEU A 121 0.06 -5.45 5.09
CA LEU A 121 -0.90 -4.53 4.48
C LEU A 121 -0.50 -4.29 3.03
N PHE A 122 -1.34 -4.69 2.10
CA PHE A 122 -1.13 -4.40 0.68
C PHE A 122 -1.96 -3.19 0.26
N ILE A 123 -1.31 -2.23 -0.41
CA ILE A 123 -1.96 -1.10 -1.05
C ILE A 123 -2.08 -1.43 -2.54
N ASP A 124 -3.29 -1.74 -2.98
CA ASP A 124 -3.56 -2.13 -4.37
C ASP A 124 -3.67 -0.90 -5.28
N GLN A 125 -4.32 0.15 -4.79
CA GLN A 125 -4.52 1.38 -5.54
C GLN A 125 -4.47 2.60 -4.62
N VAL A 126 -3.80 3.66 -5.11
CA VAL A 126 -3.95 5.03 -4.61
C VAL A 126 -4.40 5.89 -5.77
N TRP A 127 -5.61 6.43 -5.70
CA TRP A 127 -6.18 7.26 -6.74
C TRP A 127 -6.57 8.63 -6.19
N LEU A 128 -6.22 9.66 -6.96
CA LEU A 128 -6.62 11.04 -6.74
C LEU A 128 -7.11 11.62 -8.06
N GLU A 129 -8.18 12.40 -8.01
CA GLU A 129 -8.62 13.22 -9.13
C GLU A 129 -7.47 14.10 -9.63
N ALA A 130 -7.33 14.24 -10.94
CA ALA A 130 -6.18 14.90 -11.58
C ALA A 130 -5.88 16.30 -11.01
N ARG A 131 -6.92 17.11 -10.77
CA ARG A 131 -6.80 18.48 -10.22
C ARG A 131 -6.27 18.54 -8.78
N TRP A 132 -6.34 17.44 -8.03
CA TRP A 132 -5.89 17.35 -6.65
C TRP A 132 -4.55 16.62 -6.49
N ARG A 133 -3.97 16.10 -7.58
CA ARG A 133 -2.64 15.48 -7.60
C ARG A 133 -1.54 16.51 -7.32
N GLY A 134 -0.39 16.00 -6.88
CA GLY A 134 0.75 16.82 -6.46
C GLY A 134 0.70 17.18 -4.97
N LYS A 135 1.71 17.92 -4.50
CA LYS A 135 1.84 18.41 -3.11
C LYS A 135 1.93 17.33 -2.01
N GLY A 136 2.09 16.06 -2.36
CA GLY A 136 2.30 14.99 -1.38
C GLY A 136 1.03 14.44 -0.71
N ARG A 137 -0.17 14.82 -1.17
CA ARG A 137 -1.45 14.36 -0.58
C ARG A 137 -1.61 12.85 -0.57
N GLY A 138 -1.14 12.15 -1.60
CA GLY A 138 -1.15 10.69 -1.64
C GLY A 138 -0.32 10.07 -0.51
N LEU A 139 0.83 10.66 -0.16
CA LEU A 139 1.68 10.19 0.93
C LEU A 139 1.01 10.39 2.28
N VAL A 140 0.40 11.56 2.49
CA VAL A 140 -0.35 11.88 3.71
C VAL A 140 -1.52 10.92 3.86
N ALA A 141 -2.31 10.73 2.81
CA ALA A 141 -3.47 9.84 2.84
C ALA A 141 -3.09 8.38 3.14
N VAL A 142 -1.99 7.87 2.57
CA VAL A 142 -1.49 6.53 2.89
C VAL A 142 -1.07 6.43 4.36
N SER A 143 -0.31 7.42 4.85
CA SER A 143 0.11 7.46 6.26
C SER A 143 -1.11 7.49 7.21
N GLU A 144 -2.11 8.33 6.92
CA GLU A 144 -3.36 8.39 7.69
C GLU A 144 -4.15 7.08 7.63
N ALA A 145 -4.27 6.47 6.45
CA ALA A 145 -4.99 5.20 6.30
C ALA A 145 -4.34 4.07 7.11
N VAL A 146 -3.01 3.98 7.10
CA VAL A 146 -2.29 2.95 7.88
C VAL A 146 -2.45 3.19 9.39
N LYS A 147 -2.40 4.46 9.84
CA LYS A 147 -2.69 4.81 11.24
C LYS A 147 -4.12 4.46 11.63
N ALA A 148 -5.10 4.77 10.77
CA ALA A 148 -6.51 4.48 11.01
C ALA A 148 -6.78 2.96 11.08
N LEU A 149 -6.04 2.16 10.30
CA LEU A 149 -6.07 0.70 10.36
C LEU A 149 -5.44 0.12 11.64
N GLN A 150 -4.68 0.92 12.39
CA GLN A 150 -3.95 0.49 13.59
C GLN A 150 -3.08 -0.76 13.33
N VAL A 151 -2.36 -0.76 12.20
CA VAL A 151 -1.48 -1.89 11.86
C VAL A 151 -0.41 -2.04 12.95
N PRO A 152 -0.19 -3.27 13.48
CA PRO A 152 0.84 -3.50 14.49
C PRO A 152 2.22 -3.09 14.01
N ARG A 153 3.10 -2.69 14.95
CA ARG A 153 4.52 -2.37 14.68
C ARG A 153 5.23 -3.49 13.92
N LYS A 154 4.96 -4.75 14.27
CA LYS A 154 5.42 -5.93 13.55
C LYS A 154 4.61 -6.17 12.28
N GLY A 155 4.49 -5.15 11.45
CA GLY A 155 3.73 -5.17 10.21
C GLY A 155 4.58 -4.67 9.06
N VAL A 156 4.32 -5.20 7.87
CA VAL A 156 4.91 -4.68 6.63
C VAL A 156 3.81 -4.10 5.74
N VAL A 157 4.12 -2.98 5.09
CA VAL A 157 3.25 -2.38 4.08
C VAL A 157 3.88 -2.58 2.72
N MET A 158 3.12 -3.11 1.78
CA MET A 158 3.56 -3.45 0.43
C MET A 158 2.72 -2.72 -0.61
N LEU A 159 3.34 -2.31 -1.70
CA LEU A 159 2.65 -1.79 -2.88
C LEU A 159 3.48 -2.06 -4.13
N GLN A 160 2.82 -2.12 -5.29
CA GLN A 160 3.50 -2.09 -6.59
C GLN A 160 3.29 -0.71 -7.22
N ALA A 161 4.38 0.01 -7.48
CA ALA A 161 4.34 1.25 -8.21
C ALA A 161 3.95 0.98 -9.67
N GLY A 162 2.67 1.15 -9.99
CA GLY A 162 2.17 1.01 -11.35
C GLY A 162 2.36 2.26 -12.20
N ASP A 163 1.85 2.22 -13.43
CA ASP A 163 1.86 3.35 -14.34
C ASP A 163 0.89 4.45 -13.87
N ALA A 164 1.34 5.71 -13.86
CA ALA A 164 0.44 6.85 -13.66
C ALA A 164 -0.42 6.99 -14.92
N GLY A 165 -1.58 6.29 -14.95
CA GLY A 165 -2.44 6.20 -16.13
C GLY A 165 -2.54 7.51 -16.93
N GLY A 166 -2.16 7.46 -18.21
CA GLY A 166 -2.26 8.58 -19.16
C GLY A 166 -1.01 8.92 -19.98
N GLY A 167 0.13 8.24 -19.81
CA GLY A 167 1.36 8.51 -20.57
C GLY A 167 1.44 7.76 -21.91
N ARG A 168 2.06 8.37 -22.94
CA ARG A 168 2.50 7.62 -24.13
C ARG A 168 3.56 6.59 -23.69
N ILE A 169 3.78 5.52 -24.45
CA ILE A 169 4.64 4.38 -24.09
C ILE A 169 6.05 4.77 -23.57
N GLY A 170 6.59 5.94 -23.93
CA GLY A 170 7.83 6.50 -23.37
C GLY A 170 7.72 7.26 -22.03
N ASP A 171 6.55 7.80 -21.69
CA ASP A 171 6.24 8.46 -20.40
C ASP A 171 5.93 7.45 -19.28
N VAL A 172 5.66 6.19 -19.65
CA VAL A 172 5.23 5.13 -18.74
C VAL A 172 6.37 4.69 -17.82
N GLN A 173 7.57 4.45 -18.37
CA GLN A 173 8.75 4.14 -17.56
C GLN A 173 9.14 5.29 -16.63
N ASP A 174 9.11 6.54 -17.10
CA ASP A 174 9.40 7.71 -16.27
C ASP A 174 8.32 7.91 -15.17
N ALA A 175 7.05 7.60 -15.46
CA ALA A 175 5.99 7.63 -14.45
C ALA A 175 6.21 6.60 -13.32
N GLY A 176 6.61 5.36 -13.66
CA GLY A 176 6.93 4.32 -12.68
C GLY A 176 8.09 4.72 -11.78
N GLU A 177 9.21 5.20 -12.34
CA GLU A 177 10.36 5.66 -11.56
C GLU A 177 10.03 6.88 -10.68
N ARG A 178 9.19 7.80 -11.17
CA ARG A 178 8.71 8.95 -10.40
C ARG A 178 7.82 8.53 -9.24
N LEU A 179 6.95 7.53 -9.44
CA LEU A 179 6.12 6.97 -8.38
C LEU A 179 6.97 6.20 -7.37
N THR A 180 7.95 5.43 -7.80
CA THR A 180 8.90 4.78 -6.88
C THR A 180 9.64 5.80 -6.01
N ARG A 181 10.16 6.88 -6.62
CA ARG A 181 10.76 8.00 -5.86
C ARG A 181 9.77 8.70 -4.94
N HIS A 182 8.49 8.76 -5.32
CA HIS A 182 7.43 9.33 -4.49
C HIS A 182 7.23 8.50 -3.22
N TRP A 183 7.07 7.19 -3.35
CA TRP A 183 6.84 6.27 -2.23
C TRP A 183 8.05 6.13 -1.30
N ARG A 184 9.27 6.21 -1.84
CA ARG A 184 10.50 6.25 -1.03
C ARG A 184 10.51 7.34 0.04
N ARG A 185 9.75 8.44 -0.15
CA ARG A 185 9.60 9.50 0.86
C ARG A 185 8.87 9.05 2.14
N LEU A 186 8.12 7.96 2.08
CA LEU A 186 7.50 7.31 3.24
C LEU A 186 8.36 6.19 3.84
N GLY A 187 9.58 5.98 3.31
CA GLY A 187 10.48 4.89 3.73
C GLY A 187 10.25 3.58 2.98
N PHE A 188 9.46 3.57 1.90
CA PHE A 188 9.35 2.41 1.03
C PHE A 188 10.65 2.16 0.29
N GLU A 189 11.08 0.91 0.24
CA GLU A 189 12.28 0.47 -0.44
C GLU A 189 11.93 -0.55 -1.51
N ALA A 190 12.74 -0.58 -2.59
CA ALA A 190 12.64 -1.65 -3.58
C ALA A 190 12.98 -2.96 -2.90
N TRP A 191 12.02 -3.87 -2.90
CA TRP A 191 12.13 -5.09 -2.10
C TRP A 191 12.50 -6.30 -2.95
N SER A 192 12.32 -6.23 -4.27
CA SER A 192 12.75 -7.24 -5.22
C SER A 192 13.85 -6.75 -6.14
N GLU A 193 14.73 -7.70 -6.45
CA GLU A 193 15.83 -7.55 -7.37
C GLU A 193 15.39 -7.65 -8.84
N SER A 194 14.33 -8.41 -9.13
CA SER A 194 13.84 -8.65 -10.49
C SER A 194 12.87 -7.56 -10.98
N ASP A 195 12.08 -6.96 -10.07
CA ASP A 195 11.18 -5.85 -10.39
C ASP A 195 11.19 -4.77 -9.27
N PRO A 196 11.97 -3.69 -9.44
CA PRO A 196 12.12 -2.65 -8.42
C PRO A 196 10.87 -1.76 -8.25
N SER A 197 9.80 -1.99 -9.02
CA SER A 197 8.51 -1.34 -8.80
C SER A 197 7.75 -1.91 -7.59
N TRP A 198 8.13 -3.10 -7.12
CA TRP A 198 7.60 -3.65 -5.88
C TRP A 198 8.33 -3.06 -4.68
N LEU A 199 7.53 -2.40 -3.85
CA LEU A 199 8.00 -1.61 -2.73
C LEU A 199 7.46 -2.16 -1.42
N LEU A 200 8.31 -2.17 -0.40
CA LEU A 200 7.98 -2.57 0.96
C LEU A 200 8.52 -1.56 1.96
N VAL A 201 7.82 -1.41 3.07
CA VAL A 201 8.31 -0.73 4.27
C VAL A 201 7.93 -1.54 5.50
N SER A 202 8.89 -1.74 6.41
CA SER A 202 8.64 -2.29 7.73
C SER A 202 8.17 -1.18 8.67
N LEU A 203 7.07 -1.39 9.39
CA LEU A 203 6.58 -0.46 10.40
C LEU A 203 7.45 -0.43 11.67
N GLU A 204 8.44 -1.32 11.78
CA GLU A 204 9.48 -1.23 12.80
C GLU A 204 10.54 -0.17 12.45
N ASP A 205 10.75 0.08 11.14
CA ASP A 205 11.80 0.94 10.62
C ASP A 205 11.33 2.39 10.41
N VAL A 206 10.02 2.63 10.41
CA VAL A 206 9.42 3.95 10.15
C VAL A 206 8.50 4.39 11.27
N TYR A 207 8.56 5.69 11.57
CA TYR A 207 7.62 6.32 12.49
C TYR A 207 6.61 7.15 11.70
N TRP A 208 5.47 6.54 11.37
CA TRP A 208 4.32 7.25 10.83
C TRP A 208 3.53 7.81 12.03
N ALA A 209 3.81 9.08 12.38
CA ALA A 209 3.36 9.78 13.59
C ALA A 209 1.85 10.08 13.62
#